data_AF-A0A6A5K8A9-F1
#
_entry.id   AF-A0A6A5K8A9-F1
#
_cell.length_a   1.000
_cell.length_b   1.000
_cell.length_c   1.000
_cell.angle_alpha   90.00
_cell.angle_beta   90.00
_cell.angle_gamma   90.00
#
_symmetry.space_group_name_H-M   'P 1'
#
loop_
_entity.id
_entity.type
_entity.pdbx_description
1 polymer ?
#
loop_
_entity_poly.entity_id
_entity_poly.type
_entity_poly.pdbx_seq_one_letter_code
_entity_poly.pdbx_strand_id
1 'polypeptide(L)'
;MANNKATPILMELPLEVRHAIFGYVAARDVQPKRLLRYWFEKKEVKEIIAQAAIDDPDGPVPQILYNNDDYDDDSEVDVEESDEDEDAEEDEEDEDAEEQDSDGEEDEQEESDLDEEEVEAEIDTENQDTEIVAEEENDGDQEIAHGDSGSDADETSTPPAPLVSAHGKWRHIPKFMRLTHCPPPVELLLTSKQLNIEAKHWFYNVAVLRIEATGSFAHTSFFEEAFSQINDAAYSPMENIRKVEVTFVWDSTWIRADTNDSVQAIFPALLTERARFVHRILTQAPDLKEVVIHWHDSAQDNESANLMLDVLAPFESLPAKVEIVEHYIAADAKPNRRSVAGKRRVEFENILDMGLDRLF
;
A
#
# COMPACT_ATOMS: atom_id res chain seq x y z
N MET A 1 23.23 18.42 -45.19
CA MET A 1 23.95 17.79 -44.07
C MET A 1 22.97 16.86 -43.39
N ALA A 2 23.19 15.55 -43.49
CA ALA A 2 22.30 14.56 -42.89
C ALA A 2 22.63 14.45 -41.41
N ASN A 3 21.69 14.85 -40.55
CA ASN A 3 21.76 14.58 -39.12
C ASN A 3 21.53 13.08 -38.91
N ASN A 4 22.60 12.28 -38.98
CA ASN A 4 22.60 10.95 -38.40
C ASN A 4 22.57 11.12 -36.87
N LYS A 5 21.38 11.36 -36.31
CA LYS A 5 21.13 10.99 -34.92
C LYS A 5 21.22 9.46 -34.90
N ALA A 6 22.32 8.94 -34.38
CA ALA A 6 22.44 7.51 -34.14
C ALA A 6 21.18 7.06 -33.39
N THR A 7 20.41 6.16 -33.98
CA THR A 7 19.36 5.46 -33.25
C THR A 7 20.02 4.86 -32.01
N PRO A 8 19.48 5.06 -30.80
CA PRO A 8 20.04 4.42 -29.63
C PRO A 8 20.11 2.92 -29.93
N ILE A 9 21.27 2.29 -29.74
CA ILE A 9 21.47 0.84 -30.02
C ILE A 9 20.36 0.00 -29.37
N LEU A 10 19.85 0.46 -28.22
CA LEU A 10 18.72 -0.12 -27.51
C LEU A 10 17.44 -0.20 -28.38
N MET A 11 17.14 0.81 -29.19
CA MET A 11 15.96 0.86 -30.06
C MET A 11 16.04 -0.08 -31.27
N GLU A 12 17.23 -0.62 -31.58
CA GLU A 12 17.43 -1.60 -32.64
C GLU A 12 17.14 -3.03 -32.17
N LEU A 13 17.03 -3.24 -30.85
CA LEU A 13 16.65 -4.54 -30.28
C LEU A 13 15.15 -4.83 -30.50
N PRO A 14 14.76 -6.12 -30.64
CA PRO A 14 13.35 -6.51 -30.64
C PRO A 14 12.61 -6.05 -29.38
N LEU A 15 11.31 -5.80 -29.51
CA LEU A 15 10.47 -5.27 -28.42
C LEU A 15 10.51 -6.17 -27.18
N GLU A 16 10.48 -7.48 -27.40
CA GLU A 16 10.50 -8.49 -26.35
C GLU A 16 11.80 -8.41 -25.52
N VAL A 17 12.93 -8.18 -26.20
CA VAL A 17 14.23 -8.00 -25.55
C VAL A 17 14.26 -6.71 -24.74
N ARG A 18 13.67 -5.62 -25.26
CA ARG A 18 13.58 -4.35 -24.52
C ARG A 18 12.70 -4.47 -23.29
N HIS A 19 11.55 -5.15 -23.39
CA HIS A 19 10.69 -5.44 -22.25
C HIS A 19 11.39 -6.28 -21.18
N ALA A 20 12.19 -7.27 -21.57
CA ALA A 20 13.01 -8.05 -20.64
C ALA A 20 14.06 -7.16 -19.93
N ILE A 21 14.70 -6.25 -20.66
CA ILE A 21 15.62 -5.26 -20.07
C ILE A 21 14.87 -4.35 -19.09
N PHE A 22 13.69 -3.85 -19.45
CA PHE A 22 12.86 -3.02 -18.56
C PHE A 22 12.51 -3.76 -17.27
N GLY A 23 12.13 -5.04 -17.36
CA GLY A 23 11.91 -5.90 -16.19
C GLY A 23 13.13 -6.02 -15.31
N TYR A 24 14.29 -6.27 -15.90
CA TYR A 24 15.56 -6.40 -15.16
C TYR A 24 15.95 -5.10 -14.45
N VAL A 25 15.88 -3.95 -15.12
CA VAL A 25 16.26 -2.65 -14.51
C VAL A 25 15.20 -2.11 -13.54
N ALA A 26 13.97 -2.60 -13.65
CA ALA A 26 12.91 -2.30 -12.69
C ALA A 26 13.11 -3.03 -11.36
N ALA A 27 13.79 -4.18 -11.35
CA ALA A 27 14.19 -4.86 -10.12
C ALA A 27 15.29 -4.05 -9.41
N ARG A 28 14.89 -3.27 -8.40
CA ARG A 28 15.79 -2.47 -7.53
C ARG A 28 15.56 -2.83 -6.08
N ASP A 29 16.46 -2.38 -5.23
CA ASP A 29 16.39 -2.58 -3.77
C ASP A 29 15.14 -1.93 -3.15
N VAL A 30 14.61 -0.87 -3.78
CA VAL A 30 13.34 -0.25 -3.38
C VAL A 30 12.18 -1.19 -3.67
N GLN A 31 11.50 -1.62 -2.61
CA GLN A 31 10.34 -2.50 -2.72
C GLN A 31 9.16 -1.79 -3.42
N PRO A 32 8.52 -2.41 -4.44
CA PRO A 32 7.36 -1.85 -5.13
C PRO A 32 6.23 -1.37 -4.20
N LYS A 33 6.07 -2.07 -3.06
CA LYS A 33 5.05 -1.76 -2.06
C LYS A 33 5.18 -0.37 -1.42
N ARG A 34 6.39 0.22 -1.41
CA ARG A 34 6.67 1.53 -0.81
C ARG A 34 6.54 2.70 -1.77
N LEU A 35 6.37 2.47 -3.07
CA LEU A 35 6.34 3.55 -4.08
C LEU A 35 5.25 4.59 -3.82
N LEU A 36 4.05 4.14 -3.45
CA LEU A 36 2.94 5.05 -3.17
C LEU A 36 3.17 5.81 -1.86
N ARG A 37 3.74 5.17 -0.83
CA ARG A 37 4.18 5.84 0.41
C ARG A 37 5.13 7.00 0.09
N TYR A 38 6.19 6.75 -0.68
CA TYR A 38 7.13 7.82 -1.06
C TYR A 38 6.49 8.92 -1.89
N TRP A 39 5.50 8.59 -2.72
CA TRP A 39 4.75 9.60 -3.47
C TRP A 39 4.00 10.56 -2.53
N PHE A 40 3.32 10.03 -1.49
CA PHE A 40 2.65 10.86 -0.49
C PHE A 40 3.65 11.68 0.34
N GLU A 41 4.71 11.04 0.84
CA GLU A 41 5.74 11.72 1.64
C GLU A 41 6.38 12.87 0.85
N LYS A 42 6.70 12.64 -0.44
CA LYS A 42 7.26 13.67 -1.32
C LYS A 42 6.28 14.82 -1.56
N LYS A 43 4.98 14.53 -1.69
CA LYS A 43 3.95 15.55 -1.86
C LYS A 43 3.83 16.43 -0.61
N GLU A 44 3.77 15.83 0.58
CA GLU A 44 3.66 16.55 1.85
C GLU A 44 4.91 17.39 2.14
N VAL A 45 6.12 16.85 1.94
CA VAL A 45 7.37 17.61 2.13
C VAL A 45 7.41 18.83 1.21
N LYS A 46 6.96 18.70 -0.04
CA LYS A 46 6.86 19.84 -0.96
C LYS A 46 5.88 20.91 -0.47
N GLU A 47 4.74 20.50 0.09
CA GLU A 47 3.77 21.43 0.66
C GLU A 47 4.32 22.15 1.89
N ILE A 48 5.04 21.45 2.77
CA ILE A 48 5.70 22.04 3.94
C ILE A 48 6.77 23.06 3.51
N ILE A 49 7.62 22.71 2.54
CA ILE A 49 8.65 23.63 2.03
C ILE A 49 8.02 24.85 1.38
N ALA A 50 6.96 24.67 0.58
CA ALA A 50 6.26 25.77 -0.07
C ALA A 50 5.62 26.71 0.97
N GLN A 51 5.03 26.16 2.03
CA GLN A 51 4.46 26.95 3.12
C GLN A 51 5.54 27.70 3.90
N ALA A 52 6.66 27.05 4.20
CA ALA A 52 7.80 27.68 4.87
C ALA A 52 8.37 28.86 4.05
N ALA A 53 8.45 28.72 2.71
CA ALA A 53 8.88 29.79 1.83
C ALA A 53 7.89 30.97 1.75
N ILE A 54 6.59 30.73 2.00
CA ILE A 54 5.58 31.79 2.10
C ILE A 54 5.67 32.51 3.44
N ASP A 55 5.87 31.74 4.52
CA ASP A 55 5.91 32.27 5.89
C ASP A 55 7.21 33.05 6.17
N ASP A 56 8.34 32.62 5.59
CA ASP A 56 9.63 33.30 5.66
C ASP A 56 10.39 33.27 4.32
N PRO A 57 10.11 34.21 3.40
CA PRO A 57 10.74 34.23 2.06
C PRO A 57 12.25 34.49 2.06
N ASP A 58 12.76 35.16 3.09
CA ASP A 58 14.19 35.47 3.24
C ASP A 58 14.90 34.45 4.16
N GLY A 59 14.15 33.46 4.67
CA GLY A 59 14.64 32.41 5.56
C GLY A 59 15.52 31.37 4.87
N PRO A 60 16.30 30.60 5.64
CA PRO A 60 17.10 29.52 5.09
C PRO A 60 16.19 28.43 4.50
N VAL A 61 16.57 27.90 3.32
CA VAL A 61 15.83 26.83 2.65
C VAL A 61 15.78 25.59 3.56
N PRO A 62 14.60 25.03 3.84
CA PRO A 62 14.48 23.85 4.69
C PRO A 62 15.27 22.65 4.14
N GLN A 63 15.90 21.89 5.04
CA GLN A 63 16.59 20.65 4.72
C GLN A 63 15.64 19.46 4.88
N ILE A 64 15.64 18.56 3.91
CA ILE A 64 14.76 17.38 3.93
C ILE A 64 15.43 16.28 4.74
N LEU A 65 14.74 15.80 5.78
CA LEU A 65 15.10 14.59 6.51
C LEU A 65 14.20 13.46 6.00
N TYR A 66 14.81 12.45 5.40
CA TYR A 66 14.11 11.23 4.99
C TYR A 66 14.01 10.29 6.19
N ASN A 67 12.82 9.72 6.42
CA ASN A 67 12.62 8.74 7.47
C ASN A 67 13.41 7.47 7.12
N ASN A 68 14.30 7.04 8.01
CA ASN A 68 14.99 5.77 7.83
C ASN A 68 14.00 4.61 7.90
N ASP A 69 14.11 3.72 6.93
CA ASP A 69 13.17 2.63 6.66
C ASP A 69 13.47 1.35 7.47
N ASP A 70 14.36 1.43 8.46
CA ASP A 70 14.90 0.29 9.22
C ASP A 70 13.86 -0.41 10.11
N TYR A 71 12.66 0.16 10.27
CA TYR A 71 11.60 -0.37 11.15
C TYR A 71 10.44 -1.06 10.42
N ASP A 72 10.43 -1.06 9.08
CA ASP A 72 9.35 -1.66 8.27
C ASP A 72 9.73 -3.09 7.78
N ASP A 73 10.34 -3.91 8.64
CA ASP A 73 10.48 -5.36 8.46
C ASP A 73 9.20 -6.08 8.93
N ASP A 74 8.05 -5.62 8.43
CA ASP A 74 6.84 -6.43 8.47
C ASP A 74 7.09 -7.61 7.53
N SER A 75 7.40 -8.76 8.14
CA SER A 75 7.46 -10.11 7.56
C SER A 75 6.12 -10.56 6.97
N GLU A 76 5.56 -9.75 6.07
CA GLU A 76 4.54 -10.18 5.14
C GLU A 76 5.22 -11.09 4.11
N VAL A 77 5.27 -12.38 4.44
CA VAL A 77 5.38 -13.43 3.44
C VAL A 77 4.29 -13.16 2.41
N ASP A 78 4.68 -12.79 1.19
CA ASP A 78 3.79 -12.71 0.03
C ASP A 78 3.22 -14.12 -0.13
N VAL A 79 1.98 -14.32 0.32
CA VAL A 79 1.29 -15.61 0.22
C VAL A 79 0.89 -15.75 -1.25
N GLU A 80 1.84 -16.13 -2.08
CA GLU A 80 1.49 -16.81 -3.33
C GLU A 80 0.82 -18.13 -2.95
N GLU A 81 -0.40 -18.27 -3.46
CA GLU A 81 -1.25 -19.46 -3.50
C GLU A 81 -0.46 -20.78 -3.37
N SER A 82 -0.61 -21.46 -2.23
CA SER A 82 -0.24 -22.88 -2.10
C SER A 82 -1.22 -23.54 -1.15
N ASP A 83 -2.43 -23.74 -1.65
CA ASP A 83 -3.33 -24.79 -1.19
C ASP A 83 -3.66 -25.64 -2.44
N GLU A 84 -2.64 -26.34 -2.97
CA GLU A 84 -2.82 -27.42 -3.93
C GLU A 84 -3.02 -28.74 -3.15
N ASP A 85 -4.24 -29.26 -3.24
CA ASP A 85 -4.58 -30.67 -3.46
C ASP A 85 -3.74 -31.75 -2.75
N GLU A 86 -4.26 -32.24 -1.62
CA GLU A 86 -4.05 -33.64 -1.23
C GLU A 86 -5.33 -34.45 -1.51
N ASP A 87 -5.51 -34.78 -2.79
CA ASP A 87 -6.22 -35.98 -3.22
C ASP A 87 -5.43 -37.22 -2.75
N ALA A 88 -5.96 -37.92 -1.75
CA ALA A 88 -5.60 -39.30 -1.45
C ALA A 88 -6.88 -40.13 -1.29
N GLU A 89 -7.34 -40.62 -2.45
CA GLU A 89 -8.36 -41.65 -2.61
C GLU A 89 -7.99 -42.96 -1.91
N GLU A 90 -9.03 -43.60 -1.36
CA GLU A 90 -9.27 -45.04 -1.20
C GLU A 90 -8.31 -45.91 -0.35
N ASP A 91 -8.80 -46.35 0.81
CA ASP A 91 -8.88 -47.80 1.08
C ASP A 91 -10.10 -48.12 1.98
N GLU A 92 -10.96 -49.00 1.48
CA GLU A 92 -12.19 -49.49 2.12
C GLU A 92 -11.93 -50.68 3.07
N GLU A 93 -12.94 -50.96 3.92
CA GLU A 93 -13.21 -52.22 4.65
C GLU A 93 -12.32 -52.49 5.89
N ASP A 94 -12.79 -52.88 7.08
CA ASP A 94 -14.09 -53.34 7.55
C ASP A 94 -14.04 -53.47 9.09
N GLU A 95 -15.22 -53.69 9.69
CA GLU A 95 -15.47 -54.42 10.95
C GLU A 95 -15.24 -53.75 12.32
N ASP A 96 -16.38 -53.33 12.88
CA ASP A 96 -16.98 -53.82 14.13
C ASP A 96 -16.43 -53.43 15.51
N ALA A 97 -17.38 -52.91 16.29
CA ALA A 97 -17.72 -53.32 17.65
C ALA A 97 -17.18 -52.51 18.86
N GLU A 98 -18.17 -51.89 19.52
CA GLU A 98 -18.41 -51.85 20.97
C GLU A 98 -18.16 -50.52 21.70
N GLU A 99 -19.30 -50.01 22.17
CA GLU A 99 -19.53 -49.06 23.25
C GLU A 99 -18.57 -49.22 24.43
N GLN A 100 -18.02 -48.09 24.90
CA GLN A 100 -17.82 -47.91 26.34
C GLN A 100 -17.81 -46.43 26.73
N ASP A 101 -18.87 -46.06 27.44
CA ASP A 101 -18.94 -44.90 28.32
C ASP A 101 -17.73 -44.86 29.27
N SER A 102 -17.09 -43.70 29.37
CA SER A 102 -16.40 -43.28 30.59
C SER A 102 -16.36 -41.76 30.69
N ASP A 103 -17.34 -41.22 31.42
CA ASP A 103 -17.22 -39.94 32.12
C ASP A 103 -15.97 -39.91 33.01
N GLY A 104 -15.31 -38.75 33.11
CA GLY A 104 -14.53 -38.42 34.31
C GLY A 104 -13.32 -37.50 34.14
N GLU A 105 -13.53 -36.25 34.57
CA GLU A 105 -12.59 -35.37 35.30
C GLU A 105 -11.48 -34.70 34.45
N GLU A 106 -11.62 -33.39 34.18
CA GLU A 106 -11.10 -32.28 35.01
C GLU A 106 -9.58 -32.33 35.21
N ASP A 107 -8.83 -31.76 34.26
CA ASP A 107 -7.47 -31.27 34.51
C ASP A 107 -7.06 -30.28 33.39
N GLU A 108 -7.33 -28.99 33.57
CA GLU A 108 -6.59 -27.95 32.85
C GLU A 108 -5.91 -27.04 33.87
N GLN A 109 -4.64 -27.37 34.07
CA GLN A 109 -3.66 -26.60 34.83
C GLN A 109 -3.41 -25.25 34.16
N GLU A 110 -3.29 -24.26 35.04
CA GLU A 110 -2.59 -23.00 34.88
C GLU A 110 -1.37 -23.12 33.95
N GLU A 111 -1.36 -22.37 32.84
CA GLU A 111 -0.14 -21.68 32.43
C GLU A 111 -0.45 -20.19 32.23
N SER A 112 -0.04 -19.46 33.27
CA SER A 112 0.29 -18.05 33.23
C SER A 112 1.53 -17.89 32.34
N ASP A 113 1.42 -17.13 31.26
CA ASP A 113 2.57 -16.38 30.76
C ASP A 113 2.22 -14.91 30.57
N LEU A 114 2.94 -14.13 31.37
CA LEU A 114 2.97 -12.68 31.47
C LEU A 114 3.88 -12.12 30.37
N ASP A 115 3.67 -10.82 30.14
CA ASP A 115 4.60 -9.83 29.57
C ASP A 115 4.98 -9.95 28.09
N GLU A 116 4.51 -8.97 27.32
CA GLU A 116 5.40 -7.93 26.79
C GLU A 116 4.56 -6.69 26.41
N GLU A 117 4.40 -5.77 27.37
CA GLU A 117 4.04 -4.37 27.07
C GLU A 117 5.25 -3.71 26.41
N GLU A 118 5.25 -3.63 25.07
CA GLU A 118 6.22 -2.81 24.35
C GLU A 118 5.71 -1.35 24.32
N VAL A 119 6.15 -0.59 25.32
CA VAL A 119 5.96 0.85 25.43
C VAL A 119 7.05 1.51 24.58
N GLU A 120 6.70 2.02 23.39
CA GLU A 120 7.65 2.81 22.61
C GLU A 120 7.95 4.14 23.32
N ALA A 121 9.14 4.21 23.93
CA ALA A 121 9.75 5.42 24.43
C ALA A 121 10.82 5.87 23.44
N GLU A 122 10.65 7.10 22.94
CA GLU A 122 11.58 7.84 22.08
C GLU A 122 13.00 7.87 22.67
N ILE A 123 13.99 7.35 21.93
CA ILE A 123 15.40 7.72 22.10
C ILE A 123 16.08 7.87 20.73
N ASP A 124 16.44 9.13 20.47
CA ASP A 124 17.34 9.67 19.45
C ASP A 124 18.76 9.09 19.57
N THR A 125 19.36 8.58 18.47
CA THR A 125 20.83 8.46 18.37
C THR A 125 21.33 8.52 16.91
N GLU A 126 22.39 9.30 16.76
CA GLU A 126 23.08 9.80 15.57
C GLU A 126 23.81 8.75 14.67
N ASN A 127 24.05 9.18 13.41
CA ASN A 127 25.10 8.81 12.44
C ASN A 127 24.99 7.48 11.66
N GLN A 128 24.88 7.51 10.32
CA GLN A 128 26.01 7.67 9.37
C GLN A 128 25.56 7.61 7.89
N ASP A 129 26.07 8.55 7.10
CA ASP A 129 26.23 8.63 5.63
C ASP A 129 25.49 7.62 4.73
N THR A 130 24.56 8.13 3.93
CA THR A 130 24.28 7.58 2.60
C THR A 130 23.95 8.70 1.61
N GLU A 131 24.92 9.08 0.79
CA GLU A 131 24.74 9.96 -0.37
C GLU A 131 23.80 9.29 -1.39
N ILE A 132 22.59 9.83 -1.55
CA ILE A 132 21.78 9.60 -2.75
C ILE A 132 21.57 10.97 -3.42
N VAL A 133 22.31 11.15 -4.51
CA VAL A 133 22.28 12.32 -5.39
C VAL A 133 21.05 12.21 -6.30
N ALA A 134 20.12 13.17 -6.25
CA ALA A 134 19.16 13.40 -7.34
C ALA A 134 18.56 14.82 -7.36
N GLU A 135 19.10 15.60 -8.30
CA GLU A 135 18.51 16.67 -9.13
C GLU A 135 18.19 18.04 -8.48
N GLU A 136 19.15 18.96 -8.61
CA GLU A 136 18.92 20.40 -8.78
C GLU A 136 18.46 20.67 -10.23
N GLU A 137 17.23 21.17 -10.39
CA GLU A 137 16.87 21.99 -11.56
C GLU A 137 17.31 23.44 -11.28
N ASN A 138 18.54 23.79 -11.66
CA ASN A 138 19.01 25.17 -11.64
C ASN A 138 19.01 25.75 -13.06
N ASP A 139 17.94 26.47 -13.39
CA ASP A 139 17.83 27.33 -14.57
C ASP A 139 18.13 28.78 -14.12
N GLY A 140 19.37 29.22 -14.31
CA GLY A 140 19.84 30.48 -13.73
C GLY A 140 21.18 30.95 -14.31
N ASP A 141 21.12 31.52 -15.51
CA ASP A 141 22.18 32.30 -16.15
C ASP A 141 22.68 33.43 -15.21
N GLN A 142 23.89 33.29 -14.66
CA GLN A 142 24.56 34.35 -13.90
C GLN A 142 25.84 34.80 -14.61
N GLU A 143 25.77 36.02 -15.14
CA GLU A 143 26.91 36.81 -15.63
C GLU A 143 27.97 36.97 -14.53
N ILE A 144 29.21 36.59 -14.85
CA ILE A 144 30.38 36.81 -14.00
C ILE A 144 30.79 38.29 -14.08
N ALA A 145 30.39 39.07 -13.06
CA ALA A 145 30.92 40.41 -12.83
C ALA A 145 32.09 40.34 -11.84
N HIS A 146 33.31 40.53 -12.35
CA HIS A 146 34.51 40.78 -11.55
C HIS A 146 34.40 42.15 -10.85
N GLY A 147 34.38 42.15 -9.51
CA GLY A 147 34.44 43.36 -8.69
C GLY A 147 35.23 43.11 -7.41
N ASP A 148 36.44 43.66 -7.36
CA ASP A 148 37.40 43.70 -6.25
C ASP A 148 36.99 44.71 -5.18
N SER A 149 36.94 44.31 -3.90
CA SER A 149 37.45 45.09 -2.75
C SER A 149 37.14 44.43 -1.42
N GLY A 150 38.18 44.25 -0.61
CA GLY A 150 38.10 43.71 0.74
C GLY A 150 37.25 44.55 1.69
N SER A 151 36.52 43.83 2.53
CA SER A 151 35.90 44.30 3.77
C SER A 151 35.90 43.11 4.71
N ASP A 152 36.53 43.26 5.88
CA ASP A 152 36.42 42.33 7.00
C ASP A 152 34.93 42.03 7.25
N ALA A 153 34.51 40.81 6.97
CA ALA A 153 33.15 40.34 7.24
C ALA A 153 33.15 39.63 8.59
N ASP A 154 32.46 40.25 9.53
CA ASP A 154 31.90 39.64 10.72
C ASP A 154 31.28 38.28 10.32
N GLU A 155 31.70 37.18 10.94
CA GLU A 155 31.07 35.86 10.78
C GLU A 155 29.67 35.93 11.39
N THR A 156 28.71 36.50 10.65
CA THR A 156 27.29 36.32 10.94
C THR A 156 26.98 34.85 10.68
N SER A 157 27.00 34.04 11.75
CA SER A 157 26.57 32.65 11.73
C SER A 157 25.18 32.58 11.10
N THR A 158 25.10 32.07 9.88
CA THR A 158 23.82 31.86 9.18
C THR A 158 22.97 30.94 10.06
N PRO A 159 21.70 31.29 10.35
CA PRO A 159 20.85 30.43 11.16
C PRO A 159 20.73 29.04 10.52
N PRO A 160 20.76 27.96 11.31
CA PRO A 160 20.66 26.60 10.76
C PRO A 160 19.31 26.44 10.05
N ALA A 161 19.35 25.80 8.88
CA ALA A 161 18.16 25.52 8.10
C ALA A 161 17.20 24.61 8.88
N PRO A 162 15.88 24.87 8.84
CA PRO A 162 14.91 24.00 9.50
C PRO A 162 14.88 22.63 8.83
N LEU A 163 14.85 21.57 9.63
CA LEU A 163 14.68 20.20 9.14
C LEU A 163 13.19 19.91 8.92
N VAL A 164 12.86 19.32 7.77
CA VAL A 164 11.49 18.96 7.38
C VAL A 164 11.45 17.47 7.06
N SER A 165 10.51 16.76 7.68
CA SER A 165 10.21 15.36 7.41
C SER A 165 8.73 15.18 7.12
N ALA A 166 8.39 14.15 6.35
CA ALA A 166 7.00 13.74 6.16
C ALA A 166 6.43 13.16 7.46
N HIS A 167 5.12 13.29 7.63
CA HIS A 167 4.41 12.74 8.78
C HIS A 167 4.46 11.20 8.75
N GLY A 168 4.70 10.57 9.90
CA GLY A 168 4.81 9.11 10.00
C GLY A 168 3.52 8.33 9.67
N LYS A 169 2.42 9.01 9.30
CA LYS A 169 1.15 8.38 8.93
C LYS A 169 1.24 7.62 7.60
N TRP A 170 2.16 8.03 6.73
CA TRP A 170 2.34 7.41 5.41
C TRP A 170 2.86 5.97 5.47
N ARG A 171 3.38 5.51 6.63
CA ARG A 171 3.73 4.10 6.88
C ARG A 171 2.54 3.15 6.73
N HIS A 172 1.31 3.65 6.85
CA HIS A 172 0.11 2.84 6.70
C HIS A 172 -0.29 2.62 5.23
N ILE A 173 0.23 3.40 4.27
CA ILE A 173 -0.14 3.28 2.85
C ILE A 173 0.12 1.85 2.31
N PRO A 174 1.30 1.24 2.52
CA PRO A 174 1.56 -0.10 1.98
C PRO A 174 0.62 -1.20 2.54
N LYS A 175 0.01 -0.96 3.71
CA LYS A 175 -0.94 -1.88 4.36
C LYS A 175 -2.32 -1.92 3.68
N PHE A 176 -2.63 -0.99 2.79
CA PHE A 176 -3.90 -1.01 2.06
C PHE A 176 -3.81 -0.60 0.60
N MET A 177 -2.67 -0.09 0.12
CA MET A 177 -2.52 0.35 -1.26
C MET A 177 -1.06 0.25 -1.71
N ARG A 178 -0.80 -0.62 -2.69
CA ARG A 178 0.56 -0.92 -3.17
C ARG A 178 0.60 -1.27 -4.65
N LEU A 179 1.75 -1.03 -5.29
CA LEU A 179 2.03 -1.49 -6.65
C LEU A 179 2.85 -2.78 -6.61
N THR A 180 2.61 -3.67 -7.56
CA THR A 180 3.38 -4.93 -7.68
C THR A 180 4.73 -4.77 -8.36
N HIS A 181 4.95 -3.66 -9.09
CA HIS A 181 6.16 -3.44 -9.87
C HIS A 181 6.74 -2.05 -9.62
N CYS A 182 8.05 -1.92 -9.83
CA CYS A 182 8.74 -0.65 -9.89
C CYS A 182 8.82 -0.11 -11.33
N PRO A 183 8.72 1.22 -11.53
CA PRO A 183 8.99 1.81 -12.82
C PRO A 183 10.48 1.67 -13.18
N PRO A 184 10.84 1.60 -14.47
CA PRO A 184 12.24 1.64 -14.90
C PRO A 184 12.98 2.90 -14.40
N PRO A 185 14.32 2.85 -14.25
CA PRO A 185 15.14 3.97 -13.77
C PRO A 185 14.94 5.26 -14.55
N VAL A 186 14.94 6.38 -13.84
CA VAL A 186 14.73 7.70 -14.44
C VAL A 186 15.85 7.97 -15.46
N GLU A 187 17.06 7.53 -15.17
CA GLU A 187 18.22 7.59 -16.05
C GLU A 187 17.91 6.92 -17.41
N LEU A 188 17.24 5.77 -17.39
CA LEU A 188 16.78 5.09 -18.59
C LEU A 188 15.66 5.89 -19.28
N LEU A 189 14.70 6.40 -18.52
CA LEU A 189 13.61 7.23 -19.03
C LEU A 189 14.07 8.56 -19.65
N LEU A 190 15.22 9.08 -19.24
CA LEU A 190 15.79 10.35 -19.75
C LEU A 190 16.62 10.17 -21.03
N THR A 191 17.04 8.93 -21.38
CA THR A 191 17.89 8.68 -22.55
C THR A 191 17.23 9.09 -23.88
N SER A 192 15.93 8.85 -24.06
CA SER A 192 15.19 9.30 -25.24
C SER A 192 13.67 9.34 -24.99
N LYS A 193 12.98 10.27 -25.67
CA LYS A 193 11.51 10.39 -25.59
C LYS A 193 10.79 9.12 -26.01
N GLN A 194 11.29 8.41 -27.02
CA GLN A 194 10.65 7.19 -27.51
C GLN A 194 10.78 6.07 -26.48
N LEU A 195 11.97 5.89 -25.91
CA LEU A 195 12.20 4.90 -24.87
C LEU A 195 11.40 5.22 -23.60
N ASN A 196 11.28 6.49 -23.23
CA ASN A 196 10.43 6.94 -22.12
C ASN A 196 8.98 6.46 -22.28
N ILE A 197 8.39 6.74 -23.45
CA ILE A 197 7.01 6.35 -23.75
C ILE A 197 6.85 4.82 -23.73
N GLU A 198 7.80 4.09 -24.34
CA GLU A 198 7.75 2.63 -24.39
C GLU A 198 7.90 2.00 -23.00
N ALA A 199 8.86 2.47 -22.19
CA ALA A 199 9.11 1.98 -20.85
C ALA A 199 7.93 2.26 -19.91
N LYS A 200 7.32 3.45 -20.00
CA LYS A 200 6.07 3.76 -19.27
C LYS A 200 4.93 2.85 -19.71
N HIS A 201 4.74 2.67 -21.01
CA HIS A 201 3.69 1.80 -21.54
C HIS A 201 3.87 0.35 -21.11
N TRP A 202 5.11 -0.16 -21.12
CA TRP A 202 5.45 -1.46 -20.58
C TRP A 202 5.15 -1.56 -19.08
N PHE A 203 5.59 -0.58 -18.29
CA PHE A 203 5.38 -0.56 -16.84
C PHE A 203 3.91 -0.66 -16.49
N TYR A 204 3.07 0.23 -17.03
CA TYR A 204 1.63 0.23 -16.75
C TYR A 204 0.88 -0.97 -17.35
N ASN A 205 1.49 -1.70 -18.29
CA ASN A 205 0.97 -2.97 -18.78
C ASN A 205 1.26 -4.14 -17.84
N VAL A 206 2.31 -4.09 -17.03
CA VAL A 206 2.68 -5.20 -16.13
C VAL A 206 2.28 -4.92 -14.68
N ALA A 207 2.41 -3.67 -14.24
CA ALA A 207 2.06 -3.23 -12.90
C ALA A 207 0.59 -3.43 -12.59
N VAL A 208 0.32 -3.89 -11.36
CA VAL A 208 -1.01 -4.02 -10.79
C VAL A 208 -1.05 -3.17 -9.53
N LEU A 209 -2.10 -2.35 -9.40
CA LEU A 209 -2.40 -1.65 -8.16
C LEU A 209 -3.24 -2.56 -7.28
N ARG A 210 -2.69 -2.97 -6.14
CA ARG A 210 -3.40 -3.74 -5.11
C ARG A 210 -3.99 -2.78 -4.08
N ILE A 211 -5.29 -2.89 -3.84
CA ILE A 211 -6.02 -2.14 -2.83
C ILE A 211 -6.65 -3.14 -1.85
N GLU A 212 -6.24 -3.11 -0.60
CA GLU A 212 -6.90 -3.85 0.47
C GLU A 212 -7.99 -2.97 1.08
N ALA A 213 -9.21 -3.09 0.56
CA ALA A 213 -10.32 -2.23 0.95
C ALA A 213 -10.68 -2.35 2.43
N THR A 214 -10.35 -3.48 3.04
CA THR A 214 -10.53 -3.74 4.48
C THR A 214 -9.27 -3.53 5.31
N GLY A 215 -8.09 -3.34 4.69
CA GLY A 215 -6.79 -3.20 5.35
C GLY A 215 -6.66 -1.93 6.18
N SER A 216 -6.06 -1.99 7.37
CA SER A 216 -6.04 -0.85 8.30
C SER A 216 -7.45 -0.28 8.54
N PHE A 217 -8.38 -1.16 8.91
CA PHE A 217 -9.80 -0.86 9.11
C PHE A 217 -10.01 0.18 10.21
N ALA A 218 -9.16 0.18 11.24
CA ALA A 218 -9.18 1.15 12.33
C ALA A 218 -8.88 2.59 11.87
N HIS A 219 -8.21 2.77 10.73
CA HIS A 219 -7.71 4.05 10.24
C HIS A 219 -8.57 4.62 9.09
N THR A 220 -9.89 4.61 9.23
CA THR A 220 -10.83 5.05 8.18
C THR A 220 -10.58 6.50 7.74
N SER A 221 -10.36 7.42 8.68
CA SER A 221 -10.09 8.83 8.34
C SER A 221 -8.81 9.00 7.52
N PHE A 222 -7.75 8.25 7.84
CA PHE A 222 -6.53 8.23 7.05
C PHE A 222 -6.73 7.57 5.68
N PHE A 223 -7.51 6.50 5.61
CA PHE A 223 -7.89 5.87 4.35
C PHE A 223 -8.61 6.87 3.43
N GLU A 224 -9.60 7.60 3.95
CA GLU A 224 -10.28 8.66 3.20
C GLU A 224 -9.31 9.77 2.78
N GLU A 225 -8.42 10.21 3.68
CA GLU A 225 -7.43 11.24 3.38
C GLU A 225 -6.54 10.82 2.21
N ALA A 226 -5.97 9.61 2.26
CA ALA A 226 -5.08 9.10 1.22
C ALA A 226 -5.78 9.05 -0.15
N PHE A 227 -7.02 8.56 -0.20
CA PHE A 227 -7.79 8.47 -1.44
C PHE A 227 -8.19 9.85 -1.97
N SER A 228 -8.52 10.80 -1.08
CA SER A 228 -8.83 12.18 -1.45
C SER A 228 -7.61 12.90 -2.00
N GLN A 229 -6.43 12.69 -1.40
CA GLN A 229 -5.18 13.24 -1.90
C GLN A 229 -4.77 12.71 -3.28
N ILE A 230 -5.13 11.47 -3.62
CA ILE A 230 -4.96 10.90 -4.96
C ILE A 230 -5.94 11.52 -5.96
N ASN A 231 -7.19 11.71 -5.54
CA ASN A 231 -8.25 12.33 -6.33
C ASN A 231 -7.94 13.79 -6.70
N ASP A 232 -7.39 14.55 -5.75
CA ASP A 232 -7.14 15.99 -5.92
C ASP A 232 -5.78 16.29 -6.58
N ALA A 233 -4.95 15.27 -6.82
CA ALA A 233 -3.63 15.45 -7.39
C ALA A 233 -3.70 15.80 -8.89
N ALA A 234 -3.07 16.93 -9.27
CA ALA A 234 -2.93 17.33 -10.69
C ALA A 234 -2.18 16.28 -11.54
N TYR A 235 -1.31 15.48 -10.91
CA TYR A 235 -0.62 14.33 -11.49
C TYR A 235 -0.86 13.12 -10.59
N SER A 236 -2.04 12.51 -10.75
CA SER A 236 -2.46 11.37 -9.95
C SER A 236 -1.74 10.09 -10.36
N PRO A 237 -1.31 9.23 -9.40
CA PRO A 237 -0.81 7.90 -9.71
C PRO A 237 -1.80 7.06 -10.53
N MET A 238 -3.10 7.38 -10.49
CA MET A 238 -4.18 6.66 -11.17
C MET A 238 -4.23 6.88 -12.69
N GLU A 239 -3.61 7.95 -13.22
CA GLU A 239 -3.79 8.39 -14.61
C GLU A 239 -3.51 7.28 -15.64
N ASN A 240 -2.50 6.43 -15.37
CA ASN A 240 -2.08 5.37 -16.28
C ASN A 240 -2.27 3.97 -15.73
N ILE A 241 -2.93 3.79 -14.58
CA ILE A 241 -3.19 2.47 -14.02
C ILE A 241 -4.17 1.71 -14.92
N ARG A 242 -3.78 0.48 -15.29
CA ARG A 242 -4.56 -0.37 -16.21
C ARG A 242 -5.18 -1.58 -15.53
N LYS A 243 -4.53 -2.06 -14.48
CA LYS A 243 -4.91 -3.29 -13.75
C LYS A 243 -4.98 -3.00 -12.26
N VAL A 244 -6.08 -3.39 -11.65
CA VAL A 244 -6.32 -3.22 -10.22
C VAL A 244 -6.80 -4.54 -9.62
N GLU A 245 -6.26 -4.88 -8.47
CA GLU A 245 -6.75 -5.95 -7.59
C GLU A 245 -7.33 -5.29 -6.33
N VAL A 246 -8.60 -5.52 -6.03
CA VAL A 246 -9.26 -5.04 -4.81
C VAL A 246 -9.57 -6.23 -3.93
N THR A 247 -9.08 -6.24 -2.69
CA THR A 247 -9.33 -7.32 -1.74
C THR A 247 -10.22 -6.84 -0.60
N PHE A 248 -11.31 -7.56 -0.38
CA PHE A 248 -12.20 -7.44 0.76
C PHE A 248 -12.05 -8.69 1.62
N VAL A 249 -11.76 -8.51 2.91
CA VAL A 249 -11.68 -9.60 3.87
C VAL A 249 -12.72 -9.33 4.95
N TRP A 250 -13.69 -10.21 5.04
CA TRP A 250 -14.85 -10.06 5.91
C TRP A 250 -15.07 -11.28 6.77
N ASP A 251 -15.77 -11.08 7.88
CA ASP A 251 -16.05 -12.13 8.85
C ASP A 251 -17.52 -12.07 9.26
N SER A 252 -18.42 -12.37 8.32
CA SER A 252 -19.85 -12.39 8.57
C SER A 252 -20.25 -13.25 9.76
N THR A 253 -19.62 -14.41 9.95
CA THR A 253 -19.95 -15.31 11.08
C THR A 253 -19.64 -14.66 12.42
N TRP A 254 -18.46 -14.08 12.60
CA TRP A 254 -18.07 -13.42 13.83
C TRP A 254 -18.87 -12.14 14.07
N ILE A 255 -19.06 -11.31 13.04
CA ILE A 255 -19.82 -10.05 13.15
C ILE A 255 -21.26 -10.31 13.58
N ARG A 256 -21.91 -11.34 13.03
CA ARG A 256 -23.30 -11.69 13.39
C ARG A 256 -23.41 -12.38 14.75
N ALA A 257 -22.31 -12.91 15.28
CA ALA A 257 -22.28 -13.46 16.62
C ALA A 257 -22.19 -12.36 17.71
N ASP A 258 -21.91 -11.10 17.34
CA ASP A 258 -21.93 -9.97 18.28
C ASP A 258 -23.33 -9.78 18.87
N THR A 259 -23.42 -9.93 20.20
CA THR A 259 -24.68 -9.77 20.94
C THR A 259 -25.01 -8.32 21.27
N ASN A 260 -24.07 -7.38 21.06
CA ASN A 260 -24.23 -5.97 21.40
C ASN A 260 -24.78 -5.11 20.25
N ASP A 261 -25.10 -5.72 19.10
CA ASP A 261 -25.59 -5.13 17.83
C ASP A 261 -24.72 -4.00 17.23
N SER A 262 -23.66 -3.59 17.92
CA SER A 262 -22.87 -2.41 17.59
C SER A 262 -21.93 -2.71 16.43
N VAL A 263 -21.33 -3.90 16.42
CA VAL A 263 -20.47 -4.36 15.32
C VAL A 263 -21.31 -4.51 14.06
N GLN A 264 -22.46 -5.19 14.16
CA GLN A 264 -23.36 -5.44 13.03
C GLN A 264 -23.91 -4.14 12.42
N ALA A 265 -24.05 -3.07 13.20
CA ALA A 265 -24.49 -1.77 12.68
C ALA A 265 -23.36 -0.95 12.04
N ILE A 266 -22.18 -0.89 12.67
CA ILE A 266 -21.11 0.05 12.29
C ILE A 266 -20.22 -0.53 11.19
N PHE A 267 -19.83 -1.80 11.30
CA PHE A 267 -18.82 -2.38 10.43
C PHE A 267 -19.31 -2.47 8.97
N PRO A 268 -20.53 -2.96 8.68
CA PRO A 268 -21.06 -2.95 7.31
C PRO A 268 -21.19 -1.55 6.70
N ALA A 269 -21.51 -0.54 7.51
CA ALA A 269 -21.58 0.85 7.06
C ALA A 269 -20.19 1.36 6.63
N LEU A 270 -19.16 1.13 7.44
CA LEU A 270 -17.78 1.47 7.14
C LEU A 270 -17.24 0.70 5.94
N LEU A 271 -17.56 -0.59 5.82
CA LEU A 271 -17.21 -1.41 4.65
C LEU A 271 -17.77 -0.80 3.36
N THR A 272 -19.05 -0.43 3.38
CA THR A 272 -19.72 0.19 2.23
C THR A 272 -19.09 1.54 1.89
N GLU A 273 -18.76 2.35 2.89
CA GLU A 273 -18.09 3.63 2.69
C GLU A 273 -16.70 3.47 2.07
N ARG A 274 -15.89 2.54 2.58
CA ARG A 274 -14.56 2.23 2.03
C ARG A 274 -14.66 1.72 0.60
N ALA A 275 -15.63 0.84 0.30
CA ALA A 275 -15.91 0.41 -1.06
C ALA A 275 -16.26 1.57 -1.99
N ARG A 276 -17.04 2.58 -1.53
CA ARG A 276 -17.32 3.79 -2.31
C ARG A 276 -16.07 4.62 -2.57
N PHE A 277 -15.16 4.76 -1.60
CA PHE A 277 -13.89 5.48 -1.83
C PHE A 277 -13.04 4.78 -2.89
N VAL A 278 -12.94 3.45 -2.82
CA VAL A 278 -12.25 2.66 -3.85
C VAL A 278 -12.91 2.86 -5.20
N HIS A 279 -14.22 2.67 -5.32
CA HIS A 279 -14.95 2.91 -6.56
C HIS A 279 -14.69 4.32 -7.12
N ARG A 280 -14.76 5.35 -6.27
CA ARG A 280 -14.53 6.75 -6.66
C ARG A 280 -13.16 6.94 -7.31
N ILE A 281 -12.08 6.42 -6.74
CA ILE A 281 -10.75 6.57 -7.35
C ILE A 281 -10.61 5.75 -8.65
N LEU A 282 -11.25 4.59 -8.74
CA LEU A 282 -11.19 3.75 -9.94
C LEU A 282 -11.94 4.39 -11.11
N THR A 283 -13.04 5.11 -10.86
CA THR A 283 -13.73 5.90 -11.90
C THR A 283 -12.88 7.02 -12.50
N GLN A 284 -11.75 7.36 -11.87
CA GLN A 284 -10.84 8.42 -12.33
C GLN A 284 -9.61 7.89 -13.06
N ALA A 285 -9.49 6.58 -13.21
CA ALA A 285 -8.42 5.96 -13.97
C ALA A 285 -8.86 5.81 -15.44
N PRO A 286 -8.48 6.75 -16.35
CA PRO A 286 -8.96 6.73 -17.73
C PRO A 286 -8.43 5.55 -18.54
N ASP A 287 -7.26 5.02 -18.14
CA ASP A 287 -6.59 3.89 -18.77
C ASP A 287 -6.95 2.53 -18.14
N LEU A 288 -7.89 2.49 -17.18
CA LEU A 288 -8.28 1.27 -16.48
C LEU A 288 -8.89 0.25 -17.44
N LYS A 289 -8.41 -1.00 -17.38
CA LYS A 289 -8.84 -2.09 -18.28
C LYS A 289 -9.37 -3.28 -17.53
N GLU A 290 -8.75 -3.65 -16.42
CA GLU A 290 -9.06 -4.86 -15.66
C GLU A 290 -9.13 -4.53 -14.17
N VAL A 291 -10.18 -5.02 -13.52
CA VAL A 291 -10.38 -4.97 -12.08
C VAL A 291 -10.72 -6.37 -11.62
N VAL A 292 -9.89 -6.94 -10.76
CA VAL A 292 -10.18 -8.20 -10.07
C VAL A 292 -10.55 -7.87 -8.64
N ILE A 293 -11.71 -8.35 -8.20
CA ILE A 293 -12.20 -8.15 -6.83
C ILE A 293 -12.15 -9.50 -6.14
N HIS A 294 -11.29 -9.62 -5.12
CA HIS A 294 -11.25 -10.77 -4.24
C HIS A 294 -12.16 -10.51 -3.04
N TRP A 295 -13.19 -11.33 -2.89
CA TRP A 295 -14.11 -11.27 -1.76
C TRP A 295 -13.88 -12.49 -0.86
N HIS A 296 -13.30 -12.25 0.31
CA HIS A 296 -13.13 -13.27 1.33
C HIS A 296 -14.20 -13.10 2.41
N ASP A 297 -14.94 -14.16 2.72
CA ASP A 297 -15.90 -14.17 3.83
C ASP A 297 -15.91 -15.52 4.56
N SER A 298 -16.32 -15.50 5.83
CA SER A 298 -16.53 -16.69 6.66
C SER A 298 -17.92 -17.31 6.50
N ALA A 299 -18.84 -16.66 5.80
CA ALA A 299 -20.20 -17.16 5.58
C ALA A 299 -20.55 -17.24 4.10
N GLN A 300 -21.15 -18.35 3.70
CA GLN A 300 -21.70 -18.57 2.36
C GLN A 300 -23.22 -18.78 2.43
N ASP A 301 -23.96 -17.72 2.77
CA ASP A 301 -25.42 -17.73 2.87
C ASP A 301 -26.06 -16.52 2.16
N ASN A 302 -27.39 -16.48 2.14
CA ASN A 302 -28.12 -15.42 1.46
C ASN A 302 -27.83 -14.02 2.02
N GLU A 303 -27.55 -13.91 3.33
CA GLU A 303 -27.28 -12.62 3.94
C GLU A 303 -25.87 -12.13 3.58
N SER A 304 -24.86 -13.01 3.53
CA SER A 304 -23.50 -12.62 3.12
C SER A 304 -23.44 -12.32 1.63
N ALA A 305 -24.15 -13.10 0.82
CA ALA A 305 -24.28 -12.84 -0.62
C ALA A 305 -24.95 -11.48 -0.89
N ASN A 306 -26.01 -11.13 -0.15
CA ASN A 306 -26.65 -9.81 -0.30
C ASN A 306 -25.71 -8.68 0.11
N LEU A 307 -24.97 -8.82 1.21
CA LEU A 307 -23.98 -7.83 1.63
C LEU A 307 -22.91 -7.62 0.55
N MET A 308 -22.35 -8.70 0.01
CA MET A 308 -21.38 -8.64 -1.08
C MET A 308 -21.95 -7.88 -2.28
N LEU A 309 -23.16 -8.26 -2.74
CA LEU A 309 -23.82 -7.61 -3.87
C LEU A 309 -24.04 -6.12 -3.62
N ASP A 310 -24.51 -5.73 -2.43
CA ASP A 310 -24.74 -4.32 -2.08
C ASP A 310 -23.43 -3.51 -2.06
N VAL A 311 -22.35 -4.09 -1.55
CA VAL A 311 -21.02 -3.45 -1.48
C VAL A 311 -20.38 -3.33 -2.87
N LEU A 312 -20.53 -4.37 -3.71
CA LEU A 312 -19.85 -4.45 -5.00
C LEU A 312 -20.67 -3.91 -6.18
N ALA A 313 -21.98 -3.70 -6.03
CA ALA A 313 -22.85 -3.19 -7.09
C ALA A 313 -22.31 -1.93 -7.81
N PRO A 314 -21.70 -0.94 -7.13
CA PRO A 314 -21.14 0.23 -7.82
C PRO A 314 -20.03 -0.12 -8.82
N PHE A 315 -19.25 -1.18 -8.58
CA PHE A 315 -18.11 -1.56 -9.42
C PHE A 315 -18.53 -2.00 -10.83
N GLU A 316 -19.78 -2.46 -11.02
CA GLU A 316 -20.31 -2.79 -12.35
C GLU A 316 -20.32 -1.59 -13.31
N SER A 317 -20.31 -0.36 -12.78
CA SER A 317 -20.30 0.86 -13.59
C SER A 317 -18.91 1.28 -14.07
N LEU A 318 -17.84 0.56 -13.69
CA LEU A 318 -16.48 0.91 -14.06
C LEU A 318 -16.23 0.70 -15.57
N PRO A 319 -15.40 1.53 -16.22
CA PRO A 319 -15.08 1.40 -17.64
C PRO A 319 -14.05 0.28 -17.91
N ALA A 320 -14.14 -0.84 -17.20
CA ALA A 320 -13.15 -1.92 -17.19
C ALA A 320 -13.84 -3.30 -17.14
N LYS A 321 -13.11 -4.36 -17.50
CA LYS A 321 -13.53 -5.73 -17.22
C LYS A 321 -13.42 -5.96 -15.71
N VAL A 322 -14.56 -6.15 -15.05
CA VAL A 322 -14.63 -6.50 -13.64
C VAL A 322 -14.80 -8.01 -13.50
N GLU A 323 -13.96 -8.62 -12.68
CA GLU A 323 -14.00 -10.04 -12.33
C GLU A 323 -14.08 -10.18 -10.82
N ILE A 324 -15.02 -10.97 -10.31
CA ILE A 324 -15.21 -11.20 -8.88
C ILE A 324 -14.77 -12.64 -8.59
N VAL A 325 -13.85 -12.79 -7.64
CA VAL A 325 -13.34 -14.07 -7.17
C VAL A 325 -13.75 -14.22 -5.70
N GLU A 326 -14.63 -15.18 -5.45
CA GLU A 326 -15.20 -15.44 -4.12
C GLU A 326 -14.39 -16.51 -3.39
N HIS A 327 -14.06 -16.24 -2.13
CA HIS A 327 -13.27 -17.09 -1.26
C HIS A 327 -14.00 -17.28 0.06
N TYR A 328 -14.54 -18.47 0.31
CA TYR A 328 -15.29 -18.75 1.55
C TYR A 328 -14.51 -19.67 2.47
N ILE A 329 -14.52 -19.35 3.76
CA ILE A 329 -14.07 -20.26 4.82
C ILE A 329 -15.29 -21.09 5.26
N ALA A 330 -15.07 -22.37 5.55
CA ALA A 330 -16.13 -23.22 6.07
C ALA A 330 -16.72 -22.64 7.37
N ALA A 331 -18.05 -22.70 7.51
CA ALA A 331 -18.78 -22.03 8.59
C ALA A 331 -18.38 -22.47 10.01
N ASP A 332 -17.83 -23.68 10.14
CA ASP A 332 -17.33 -24.29 11.37
C ASP A 332 -15.82 -24.11 11.58
N ALA A 333 -15.09 -23.66 10.55
CA ALA A 333 -13.65 -23.45 10.63
C ALA A 333 -13.34 -22.09 11.26
N LYS A 334 -12.57 -22.11 12.36
CA LYS A 334 -11.95 -20.88 12.88
C LYS A 334 -10.76 -20.53 11.97
N PRO A 335 -10.71 -19.32 11.39
CA PRO A 335 -9.58 -18.91 10.59
C PRO A 335 -8.31 -18.95 11.44
N ASN A 336 -7.26 -19.58 10.91
CA ASN A 336 -5.94 -19.56 11.52
C ASN A 336 -5.50 -18.11 11.70
N ARG A 337 -4.99 -17.73 12.88
CA ARG A 337 -4.52 -16.37 13.18
C ARG A 337 -3.51 -15.82 12.16
N ARG A 338 -2.77 -16.69 11.46
CA ARG A 338 -1.80 -16.32 10.41
C ARG A 338 -2.43 -16.19 9.02
N SER A 339 -3.63 -16.71 8.78
CA SER A 339 -4.33 -16.55 7.51
C SER A 339 -4.83 -15.12 7.33
N VAL A 340 -5.14 -14.74 6.09
CA VAL A 340 -5.67 -13.41 5.76
C VAL A 340 -6.92 -13.08 6.59
N ALA A 341 -7.85 -14.02 6.67
CA ALA A 341 -9.06 -13.86 7.48
C ALA A 341 -8.81 -13.84 8.99
N GLY A 342 -7.85 -14.63 9.48
CA GLY A 342 -7.51 -14.62 10.91
C GLY A 342 -6.84 -13.33 11.35
N LYS A 343 -5.94 -12.78 10.52
CA LYS A 343 -5.35 -11.45 10.74
C LYS A 343 -6.43 -10.36 10.79
N ARG A 344 -7.40 -10.43 9.87
CA ARG A 344 -8.54 -9.49 9.83
C ARG A 344 -9.44 -9.60 11.07
N ARG A 345 -9.73 -10.83 11.54
CA ARG A 345 -10.49 -11.05 12.78
C ARG A 345 -9.79 -10.42 13.98
N VAL A 346 -8.49 -10.65 14.15
CA VAL A 346 -7.71 -10.05 15.23
C VAL A 346 -7.75 -8.53 15.17
N GLU A 347 -7.66 -7.93 13.98
CA GLU A 347 -7.79 -6.49 13.83
C GLU A 347 -9.17 -5.96 14.26
N PHE A 348 -10.24 -6.66 13.87
CA PHE A 348 -11.61 -6.32 14.28
C PHE A 348 -11.82 -6.44 15.78
N GLU A 349 -11.29 -7.48 16.41
CA GLU A 349 -11.31 -7.67 17.86
C GLU A 349 -10.58 -6.52 18.57
N ASN A 350 -9.36 -6.18 18.12
CA ASN A 350 -8.58 -5.08 18.66
C ASN A 350 -9.32 -3.72 18.58
N ILE A 351 -10.06 -3.48 17.50
CA ILE A 351 -10.88 -2.25 17.36
C ILE A 351 -11.95 -2.19 18.44
N LEU A 352 -12.59 -3.32 18.77
CA LEU A 352 -13.61 -3.36 19.82
C LEU A 352 -12.99 -3.16 21.19
N ASP A 353 -11.85 -3.78 21.46
CA ASP A 353 -11.15 -3.66 22.74
C ASP A 353 -10.66 -2.23 22.98
N MET A 354 -10.24 -1.52 21.93
CA MET A 354 -9.78 -0.12 22.02
C MET A 354 -10.92 0.91 22.06
N GLY A 355 -12.14 0.51 21.70
CA GLY A 355 -13.33 1.36 21.63
C GLY A 355 -13.64 1.84 20.21
N LEU A 356 -14.92 1.75 19.85
CA LEU A 356 -15.48 2.17 18.55
C LEU A 356 -15.40 3.68 18.31
N ASP A 357 -15.23 4.49 19.37
CA ASP A 357 -15.06 5.93 19.29
C ASP A 357 -13.78 6.34 18.56
N ARG A 358 -12.78 5.45 18.48
CA ARG A 358 -11.52 5.70 17.78
C ARG A 358 -11.60 5.52 16.27
N LEU A 359 -12.73 5.05 15.74
CA LEU A 359 -12.96 4.89 14.30
C LEU A 359 -13.25 6.20 13.57
N PHE A 360 -13.56 7.28 14.31
CA PHE A 360 -14.07 8.56 13.78
C PHE A 360 -13.12 9.73 14.04
#